data_AF-A0A969XXK7-F1
#
_entry.id   AF-A0A969XXK7-F1
#
_cell.length_a   1.000
_cell.length_b   1.000
_cell.length_c   1.000
_cell.angle_alpha   90.00
_cell.angle_beta   90.00
_cell.angle_gamma   90.00
#
_symmetry.space_group_name_H-M   'P 1'
#
loop_
_entity.id
_entity.type
_entity.pdbx_description
1 polymer ?
#
loop_
_entity_poly.entity_id
_entity_poly.type
_entity_poly.pdbx_seq_one_letter_code
_entity_poly.pdbx_strand_id
1 'polypeptide(L)'
;MSRIISNLLLTIALFPTAIALAACAAVVGEEVLDLDEEVGIPLVAVVTLLFAYIYWTVVWWTTVRWTAARRFWTLLSVYGSLGAGALCGALLAALLDEGEVAFVFGAFIAAVAWMIFSACAWRETGAERAARARMPGGGAYQGPLLCPKCGYNMRGLTQARCPECGTEYTLDALLAANVERALPERELAVAD
;
A
#
# COMPACT_ATOMS: atom_id res chain seq x y z
N MET A 1 -15.78 7.30 1.86
CA MET A 1 -15.00 6.06 1.65
C MET A 1 -13.55 6.34 2.04
N SER A 2 -12.91 5.53 2.90
CA SER A 2 -11.53 5.82 3.31
C SER A 2 -10.58 5.64 2.13
N ARG A 3 -9.48 6.41 2.08
CA ARG A 3 -8.47 6.34 1.01
C ARG A 3 -7.94 4.90 0.83
N ILE A 4 -7.82 4.16 1.93
CA ILE A 4 -7.39 2.75 1.92
C ILE A 4 -8.39 1.86 1.18
N ILE A 5 -9.69 2.01 1.42
CA ILE A 5 -10.72 1.22 0.72
C ILE A 5 -10.67 1.52 -0.79
N SER A 6 -10.52 2.80 -1.18
CA SER A 6 -10.41 3.15 -2.60
C SER A 6 -9.17 2.55 -3.25
N ASN A 7 -8.02 2.53 -2.57
CA ASN A 7 -6.80 1.90 -3.08
C ASN A 7 -6.93 0.39 -3.22
N LEU A 8 -7.65 -0.28 -2.33
CA LEU A 8 -7.93 -1.72 -2.44
C LEU A 8 -8.81 -2.02 -3.66
N LEU A 9 -9.85 -1.21 -3.89
CA LEU A 9 -10.69 -1.35 -5.09
C LEU A 9 -9.88 -1.13 -6.38
N LEU A 10 -9.02 -0.10 -6.42
CA LEU A 10 -8.12 0.14 -7.54
C LEU A 10 -7.12 -1.01 -7.73
N THR A 11 -6.61 -1.59 -6.65
CA THR A 11 -5.74 -2.77 -6.74
C THR A 11 -6.46 -3.96 -7.39
N ILE A 12 -7.73 -4.20 -7.06
CA ILE A 12 -8.52 -5.24 -7.72
C ILE A 12 -8.76 -4.91 -9.20
N ALA A 13 -8.93 -3.61 -9.52
CA ALA A 13 -9.12 -3.15 -10.89
C ALA A 13 -7.87 -3.27 -11.77
N LEU A 14 -6.67 -3.45 -11.20
CA LEU A 14 -5.43 -3.62 -11.96
C LEU A 14 -5.53 -4.78 -12.96
N PHE A 15 -6.09 -5.93 -12.56
CA PHE A 15 -6.15 -7.11 -13.41
C PHE A 15 -7.05 -6.94 -14.64
N PRO A 16 -8.34 -6.56 -14.51
CA PRO A 16 -9.19 -6.34 -15.68
C PRO A 16 -8.70 -5.18 -16.55
N THR A 17 -8.10 -4.13 -15.97
CA THR A 17 -7.55 -3.02 -16.76
C THR A 17 -6.29 -3.41 -17.52
N ALA A 18 -5.41 -4.23 -16.95
CA ALA A 18 -4.25 -4.77 -17.64
C ALA A 18 -4.66 -5.70 -18.81
N ILE A 19 -5.70 -6.53 -18.62
CA ILE A 19 -6.24 -7.38 -19.69
C ILE A 19 -6.81 -6.53 -20.83
N ALA A 20 -7.63 -5.52 -20.49
CA ALA A 20 -8.21 -4.63 -21.49
C ALA A 20 -7.10 -3.89 -22.27
N LEU A 21 -6.07 -3.40 -21.57
CA LEU A 21 -4.91 -2.77 -22.20
C LEU A 21 -4.16 -3.73 -23.12
N ALA A 22 -3.89 -4.96 -22.68
CA ALA A 22 -3.21 -5.96 -23.49
C ALA A 22 -4.00 -6.28 -24.77
N ALA A 23 -5.32 -6.45 -24.66
CA ALA A 23 -6.19 -6.67 -25.82
C ALA A 23 -6.18 -5.47 -26.78
N CYS A 24 -6.29 -4.24 -26.27
CA CYS A 24 -6.20 -3.04 -27.11
C CYS A 24 -4.83 -2.91 -27.78
N ALA A 25 -3.74 -3.19 -27.05
CA ALA A 25 -2.39 -3.12 -27.59
C ALA A 25 -2.15 -4.17 -28.67
N ALA A 26 -2.70 -5.38 -28.52
CA ALA A 26 -2.65 -6.43 -29.54
C ALA A 26 -3.39 -6.01 -30.81
N VAL A 27 -4.64 -5.55 -30.69
CA VAL A 27 -5.44 -5.09 -31.84
C VAL A 27 -4.76 -3.92 -32.56
N VAL A 28 -4.21 -2.95 -31.82
CA VAL A 28 -3.49 -1.83 -32.44
C VAL A 28 -2.19 -2.29 -33.10
N GLY A 29 -1.47 -3.22 -32.49
CA GLY A 29 -0.24 -3.79 -33.05
C GLY A 29 -0.47 -4.48 -34.39
N GLU A 30 -1.53 -5.28 -34.49
CA GLU A 30 -1.89 -6.03 -35.70
C GLU A 30 -2.56 -5.13 -36.74
N GLU A 31 -3.67 -4.47 -36.40
CA GLU A 31 -4.54 -3.81 -37.39
C GLU A 31 -4.05 -2.42 -37.83
N VAL A 32 -3.29 -1.73 -36.95
CA VAL A 32 -2.87 -0.33 -37.21
C VAL A 32 -1.40 -0.25 -37.55
N LEU A 33 -0.57 -1.07 -36.90
CA LEU A 33 0.89 -1.02 -37.04
C LEU A 33 1.46 -2.13 -37.92
N ASP A 34 0.64 -3.13 -38.30
CA ASP A 34 1.05 -4.28 -39.14
C ASP A 34 2.31 -4.97 -38.59
N LEU A 35 2.37 -5.12 -37.26
CA LEU A 35 3.47 -5.79 -36.58
C LEU A 35 3.36 -7.30 -36.75
N ASP A 36 4.47 -7.93 -37.08
CA ASP A 36 4.62 -9.38 -37.04
C ASP A 36 4.50 -9.91 -35.61
N GLU A 37 4.05 -11.17 -35.46
CA GLU A 37 3.82 -11.80 -34.14
C GLU A 37 5.09 -11.78 -33.27
N GLU A 38 6.26 -11.98 -33.89
CA GLU A 38 7.58 -12.00 -33.23
C GLU A 38 7.91 -10.68 -32.52
N VAL A 39 7.42 -9.55 -33.02
CA VAL A 39 7.60 -8.23 -32.42
C VAL A 39 6.36 -7.79 -31.62
N GLY A 40 5.17 -8.08 -32.13
CA GLY A 40 3.89 -7.65 -31.58
C GLY A 40 3.63 -8.22 -30.18
N ILE A 41 3.82 -9.53 -30.00
CA ILE A 41 3.55 -10.21 -28.72
C ILE A 41 4.48 -9.69 -27.60
N PRO A 42 5.81 -9.61 -27.79
CA PRO A 42 6.70 -9.01 -26.80
C PRO A 42 6.39 -7.54 -26.51
N LEU A 43 6.01 -6.75 -27.52
CA LEU A 43 5.64 -5.35 -27.33
C LEU A 43 4.42 -5.20 -26.42
N VAL A 44 3.36 -6.00 -26.64
CA VAL A 44 2.17 -6.04 -25.79
C VAL A 44 2.55 -6.41 -24.35
N ALA A 45 3.44 -7.38 -24.16
CA ALA A 45 3.93 -7.78 -22.84
C ALA A 45 4.69 -6.64 -22.14
N VAL A 46 5.56 -5.91 -22.85
CA VAL A 46 6.29 -4.75 -22.32
C VAL A 46 5.35 -3.62 -21.92
N VAL A 47 4.39 -3.27 -22.80
CA VAL A 47 3.39 -2.22 -22.51
C VAL A 47 2.58 -2.57 -21.26
N THR A 48 2.12 -3.82 -21.17
CA THR A 48 1.34 -4.32 -20.03
C THR A 48 2.16 -4.34 -18.74
N LEU A 49 3.43 -4.72 -18.81
CA LEU A 49 4.36 -4.71 -17.69
C LEU A 49 4.58 -3.29 -17.16
N LEU A 50 4.88 -2.34 -18.05
CA LEU A 50 5.07 -0.93 -17.69
C LEU A 50 3.82 -0.34 -17.06
N PHE A 51 2.65 -0.63 -17.64
CA PHE A 51 1.38 -0.24 -17.05
C PHE A 51 1.21 -0.79 -15.63
N ALA A 52 1.47 -2.08 -15.41
CA ALA A 52 1.35 -2.68 -14.09
C ALA A 52 2.29 -2.02 -13.06
N TYR A 53 3.54 -1.73 -13.44
CA TYR A 53 4.51 -1.06 -12.57
C TYR A 53 4.05 0.36 -12.20
N ILE A 54 3.66 1.15 -13.20
CA ILE A 54 3.23 2.54 -13.01
C ILE A 54 1.94 2.58 -12.20
N TYR A 55 0.93 1.80 -12.59
CA TYR A 55 -0.37 1.74 -11.93
C TYR A 55 -0.22 1.39 -10.45
N TRP A 56 0.47 0.28 -10.15
CA TRP A 56 0.71 -0.16 -8.78
C TRP A 56 1.42 0.91 -7.96
N THR A 57 2.47 1.52 -8.53
CA THR A 57 3.23 2.57 -7.85
C THR A 57 2.37 3.79 -7.56
N VAL A 58 1.59 4.27 -8.52
CA VAL A 58 0.73 5.46 -8.37
C VAL A 58 -0.36 5.23 -7.32
N VAL A 59 -1.03 4.07 -7.34
CA VAL A 59 -2.08 3.74 -6.37
C VAL A 59 -1.55 3.80 -4.93
N TRP A 60 -0.34 3.31 -4.71
CA TRP A 60 0.24 3.23 -3.37
C TRP A 60 1.14 4.41 -2.99
N TRP A 61 1.54 5.25 -3.94
CA TRP A 61 2.51 6.33 -3.74
C TRP A 61 2.15 7.26 -2.59
N THR A 62 0.87 7.62 -2.46
CA THR A 62 0.40 8.56 -1.44
C THR A 62 0.19 7.94 -0.06
N THR A 63 0.14 6.61 0.01
CA THR A 63 -0.06 5.85 1.25
C THR A 63 1.28 5.49 1.89
N VAL A 64 2.33 5.34 1.07
CA VAL A 64 3.67 5.04 1.53
C VAL A 64 4.34 6.31 2.06
N ARG A 65 4.79 6.27 3.33
CA ARG A 65 5.73 7.26 3.86
C ARG A 65 7.10 7.02 3.24
N TRP A 66 7.53 7.90 2.35
CA TRP A 66 8.79 7.75 1.64
C TRP A 66 9.99 8.16 2.50
N THR A 67 10.73 7.17 2.98
CA THR A 67 12.03 7.35 3.65
C THR A 67 13.17 6.97 2.69
N ALA A 68 14.41 7.41 2.98
CA ALA A 68 15.58 7.04 2.17
C ALA A 68 15.74 5.52 2.04
N ALA A 69 15.55 4.79 3.15
CA ALA A 69 15.58 3.33 3.16
C ALA A 69 14.51 2.72 2.24
N ARG A 70 13.26 3.21 2.30
CA ARG A 70 12.19 2.68 1.44
C ARG A 70 12.43 2.97 -0.03
N ARG A 71 12.97 4.14 -0.37
CA ARG A 71 13.38 4.45 -1.75
C ARG A 71 14.43 3.47 -2.24
N PHE A 72 15.45 3.19 -1.43
CA PHE A 72 16.48 2.21 -1.75
C PHE A 72 15.90 0.81 -1.96
N TRP A 73 15.09 0.30 -1.02
CA TRP A 73 14.47 -1.02 -1.14
C TRP A 73 13.48 -1.10 -2.31
N THR A 74 12.80 -0.01 -2.65
CA THR A 74 11.90 0.06 -3.82
C THR A 74 12.69 -0.01 -5.12
N LEU A 75 13.82 0.67 -5.22
CA LEU A 75 14.71 0.55 -6.38
C LEU A 75 15.26 -0.87 -6.49
N LEU A 76 15.71 -1.45 -5.38
CA LEU A 76 16.17 -2.84 -5.36
C LEU A 76 15.06 -3.82 -5.77
N SER A 77 13.81 -3.58 -5.38
CA SER A 77 12.70 -4.42 -5.80
C SER A 77 12.41 -4.34 -7.29
N VAL A 78 12.61 -3.18 -7.95
CA VAL A 78 12.48 -3.06 -9.42
C VAL A 78 13.49 -3.99 -10.11
N TYR A 79 14.76 -3.91 -9.71
CA TYR A 79 15.79 -4.74 -10.30
C TYR A 79 15.59 -6.23 -9.96
N GLY A 80 15.17 -6.52 -8.72
CA GLY A 80 14.88 -7.88 -8.29
C GLY A 80 13.73 -8.52 -9.07
N SER A 81 12.65 -7.77 -9.34
CA SER A 81 11.51 -8.29 -10.08
C SER A 81 11.81 -8.47 -11.56
N LEU A 82 12.52 -7.53 -12.19
CA LEU A 82 12.98 -7.69 -13.57
C LEU A 82 13.97 -8.87 -13.71
N GLY A 83 14.89 -9.03 -12.74
CA GLY A 83 15.80 -10.17 -12.71
C GLY A 83 15.08 -11.51 -12.56
N ALA A 84 14.06 -11.58 -11.70
CA ALA A 84 13.23 -12.77 -11.53
C ALA A 84 12.47 -13.13 -12.82
N GLY A 85 11.87 -12.13 -13.48
CA GLY A 85 11.19 -12.31 -14.76
C GLY A 85 12.13 -12.74 -15.88
N ALA A 86 13.30 -12.10 -16.01
CA ALA A 86 14.30 -12.45 -17.01
C ALA A 86 14.86 -13.88 -16.81
N LEU A 87 15.15 -14.27 -15.57
CA LEU A 87 15.58 -15.62 -15.24
C LEU A 87 14.50 -16.65 -15.60
N CYS A 88 13.25 -16.39 -15.21
CA CYS A 88 12.14 -17.29 -15.51
C CYS A 88 11.88 -17.40 -17.02
N GLY A 89 11.87 -16.26 -17.73
CA GLY A 89 11.73 -16.23 -19.19
C GLY A 89 12.85 -16.97 -19.90
N ALA A 90 14.12 -16.80 -19.48
CA ALA A 90 15.24 -17.54 -20.04
C ALA A 90 15.15 -19.05 -19.80
N LEU A 91 14.72 -19.47 -18.60
CA LEU A 91 14.48 -20.88 -18.29
C LEU A 91 13.33 -21.45 -19.13
N LEU A 92 12.24 -20.70 -19.31
CA LEU A 92 11.12 -21.12 -20.14
C LEU A 92 11.49 -21.18 -21.61
N ALA A 93 12.26 -20.22 -22.13
CA ALA A 93 12.75 -20.24 -23.52
C ALA A 93 13.72 -21.41 -23.78
N ALA A 94 14.41 -21.90 -22.74
CA ALA A 94 15.22 -23.12 -22.86
C ALA A 94 14.38 -24.42 -22.83
N LEU A 95 13.13 -24.34 -22.35
CA LEU A 95 12.20 -25.49 -22.23
C LEU A 95 11.15 -25.52 -23.33
N LEU A 96 10.74 -24.35 -23.82
CA LEU A 96 9.74 -24.10 -24.84
C LEU A 96 10.48 -23.52 -26.05
N ASP A 97 10.32 -24.12 -27.23
CA ASP A 97 10.93 -23.65 -28.48
C ASP A 97 10.27 -22.36 -29.02
N GLU A 98 9.48 -21.68 -28.19
CA GLU A 98 8.69 -20.49 -28.51
C GLU A 98 9.12 -19.32 -27.62
N GLY A 99 10.06 -18.51 -28.15
CA GLY A 99 10.69 -17.42 -27.40
C GLY A 99 9.71 -16.32 -26.97
N GLU A 100 8.71 -16.02 -27.78
CA GLU A 100 7.69 -15.00 -27.51
C GLU A 100 6.81 -15.37 -26.31
N VAL A 101 6.36 -16.63 -26.26
CA VAL A 101 5.57 -17.15 -25.14
C VAL A 101 6.38 -17.12 -23.85
N ALA A 102 7.64 -17.56 -23.91
CA ALA A 102 8.55 -17.49 -22.77
C ALA A 102 8.77 -16.04 -22.28
N PHE A 103 8.84 -15.06 -23.19
CA PHE A 103 8.95 -13.65 -22.85
C PHE A 103 7.70 -13.12 -22.13
N VAL A 104 6.50 -13.47 -22.60
CA VAL A 104 5.23 -13.09 -21.96
C VAL A 104 5.16 -13.61 -20.51
N PHE A 105 5.54 -14.87 -20.29
CA PHE A 105 5.59 -15.42 -18.93
C PHE A 105 6.66 -14.73 -18.07
N GLY A 106 7.83 -14.42 -18.63
CA GLY A 106 8.86 -13.65 -17.95
C GLY A 106 8.35 -12.27 -17.50
N ALA A 107 7.65 -11.55 -18.38
CA ALA A 107 7.03 -10.26 -18.06
C ALA A 107 5.94 -10.40 -16.98
N PHE A 108 5.09 -11.43 -17.06
CA PHE A 108 4.08 -11.71 -16.04
C PHE A 108 4.73 -11.96 -14.66
N ILE A 109 5.78 -12.78 -14.60
CA ILE A 109 6.53 -13.03 -13.37
C ILE A 109 7.18 -11.74 -12.85
N ALA A 110 7.72 -10.90 -13.72
CA ALA A 110 8.26 -9.60 -13.32
C ALA A 110 7.19 -8.68 -12.71
N ALA A 111 5.96 -8.68 -13.24
CA ALA A 111 4.86 -7.90 -12.68
C ALA A 111 4.43 -8.43 -11.29
N VAL A 112 4.30 -9.75 -11.14
CA VAL A 112 3.94 -10.38 -9.86
C VAL A 112 5.02 -10.17 -8.81
N ALA A 113 6.29 -10.40 -9.18
CA ALA A 113 7.42 -10.18 -8.30
C ALA A 113 7.53 -8.71 -7.86
N TRP A 114 7.25 -7.76 -8.75
CA TRP A 114 7.20 -6.34 -8.40
C TRP A 114 6.18 -6.04 -7.31
N MET A 115 4.95 -6.55 -7.45
CA MET A 115 3.91 -6.36 -6.43
C MET A 115 4.31 -6.97 -5.08
N ILE A 116 4.88 -8.17 -5.07
CA ILE A 116 5.31 -8.85 -3.84
C ILE A 116 6.48 -8.11 -3.17
N PHE A 117 7.54 -7.82 -3.92
CA PHE A 117 8.73 -7.18 -3.38
C PHE A 117 8.46 -5.75 -2.92
N SER A 118 7.70 -4.97 -3.69
CA SER A 118 7.31 -3.63 -3.27
C SER A 118 6.38 -3.64 -2.06
N ALA A 119 5.43 -4.58 -1.96
CA ALA A 119 4.59 -4.74 -0.76
C ALA A 119 5.44 -5.05 0.50
N CYS A 120 6.47 -5.89 0.37
CA CYS A 120 7.43 -6.14 1.43
C CYS A 120 8.28 -4.90 1.76
N ALA A 121 8.78 -4.18 0.76
CA ALA A 121 9.58 -2.97 0.93
C ALA A 121 8.80 -1.80 1.56
N TRP A 122 7.49 -1.72 1.29
CA TRP A 122 6.60 -0.66 1.78
C TRP A 122 5.93 -1.01 3.11
N ARG A 123 6.17 -2.22 3.64
CA ARG A 123 5.57 -2.69 4.89
C ARG A 123 5.92 -1.76 6.05
N GLU A 124 4.91 -1.45 6.87
CA GLU A 124 5.11 -0.64 8.06
C GLU A 124 6.05 -1.34 9.05
N THR A 125 7.14 -0.67 9.38
CA THR A 125 8.14 -1.16 10.32
C THR A 125 7.55 -1.23 11.73
N GLY A 126 8.13 -2.08 12.59
CA GLY A 126 7.73 -2.17 13.99
C GLY A 126 7.88 -0.84 14.73
N ALA A 127 8.93 -0.07 14.40
CA ALA A 127 9.18 1.25 14.96
C ALA A 127 8.08 2.26 14.58
N GLU A 128 7.62 2.28 13.32
CA GLU A 128 6.52 3.14 12.87
C GLU A 128 5.19 2.76 13.53
N ARG A 129 4.91 1.44 13.66
CA ARG A 129 3.74 0.96 14.39
C ARG A 129 3.77 1.38 15.85
N ALA A 130 4.92 1.24 16.52
CA ALA A 130 5.10 1.66 17.91
C ALA A 130 4.98 3.18 18.07
N ALA A 131 5.50 3.96 17.12
CA ALA A 131 5.35 5.42 17.12
C ALA A 131 3.88 5.85 16.95
N ARG A 132 3.13 5.20 16.04
CA ARG A 132 1.69 5.43 15.88
C ARG A 132 0.92 5.06 17.15
N ALA A 133 1.27 3.95 17.79
CA ALA A 133 0.68 3.52 19.06
C ALA A 133 0.86 4.56 20.19
N ARG A 134 1.94 5.35 20.14
CA ARG A 134 2.23 6.41 21.11
C ARG A 134 1.55 7.75 20.77
N MET A 135 0.98 7.91 19.57
CA MET A 135 0.28 9.14 19.21
C MET A 135 -1.10 9.19 19.89
N PRO A 136 -1.53 10.35 20.43
CA PRO A 136 -2.89 10.52 20.93
C PRO A 136 -3.90 10.21 19.80
N GLY A 137 -4.80 9.24 20.03
CA GLY A 137 -5.75 8.74 19.02
C GLY A 137 -5.27 7.54 18.18
N GLY A 138 -3.98 7.17 18.26
CA GLY A 138 -3.42 5.98 17.61
C GLY A 138 -3.49 4.74 18.49
N GLY A 139 -4.69 4.29 18.89
CA GLY A 139 -4.90 2.97 19.51
C GLY A 139 -4.37 2.73 20.94
N ALA A 140 -3.45 3.54 21.48
CA ALA A 140 -3.10 3.52 22.89
C ALA A 140 -2.87 4.93 23.42
N TYR A 141 -3.94 5.65 23.75
CA TYR A 141 -3.83 6.90 24.48
C TYR A 141 -3.14 6.65 25.83
N GLN A 142 -1.89 7.13 25.92
CA GLN A 142 -1.01 6.95 27.09
C GLN A 142 -1.31 7.97 28.20
N GLY A 143 -2.09 9.02 27.93
CA GLY A 143 -2.49 10.01 28.92
C GLY A 143 -3.51 9.50 29.93
N PRO A 144 -3.80 10.28 30.98
CA PRO A 144 -4.90 9.99 31.89
C PRO A 144 -6.23 10.08 31.15
N LEU A 145 -7.01 8.99 31.17
CA LEU A 145 -8.31 8.87 30.51
C LEU A 145 -9.35 9.36 31.51
N LEU A 146 -9.67 10.64 31.48
CA LEU A 146 -10.52 11.29 32.46
C LEU A 146 -11.95 11.45 31.92
N CYS A 147 -12.93 11.35 32.79
CA CYS A 147 -14.30 11.73 32.47
C CYS A 147 -14.34 13.24 32.14
N PRO A 148 -14.87 13.64 30.97
CA PRO A 148 -15.01 15.05 30.61
C PRO A 148 -15.86 15.84 31.61
N LYS A 149 -16.87 15.20 32.22
CA LYS A 149 -17.85 15.85 33.10
C LYS A 149 -17.37 16.00 34.55
N CYS A 150 -16.79 14.97 35.14
CA CYS A 150 -16.43 14.96 36.56
C CYS A 150 -14.93 14.76 36.84
N GLY A 151 -14.10 14.49 35.82
CA GLY A 151 -12.66 14.30 36.00
C GLY A 151 -12.25 12.94 36.57
N TYR A 152 -13.18 11.99 36.78
CA TYR A 152 -12.85 10.64 37.27
C TYR A 152 -11.94 9.88 36.29
N ASN A 153 -11.00 9.09 36.80
CA ASN A 153 -10.12 8.26 35.98
C ASN A 153 -10.85 7.01 35.46
N MET A 154 -11.11 7.00 34.15
CA MET A 154 -11.82 5.95 33.44
C MET A 154 -10.91 4.78 33.02
N ARG A 155 -9.60 4.82 33.31
CA ARG A 155 -8.69 3.72 32.96
C ARG A 155 -9.01 2.45 33.76
N GLY A 156 -8.95 1.31 33.08
CA GLY A 156 -9.17 0.00 33.69
C GLY A 156 -10.64 -0.40 33.85
N LEU A 157 -11.58 0.50 33.52
CA LEU A 157 -12.99 0.17 33.46
C LEU A 157 -13.30 -0.66 32.20
N THR A 158 -14.14 -1.69 32.37
CA THR A 158 -14.60 -2.56 31.27
C THR A 158 -15.80 -1.97 30.53
N GLN A 159 -16.44 -0.94 31.08
CA GLN A 159 -17.61 -0.28 30.53
C GLN A 159 -17.32 1.19 30.25
N ALA A 160 -17.85 1.72 29.15
CA ALA A 160 -17.71 3.14 28.78
C ALA A 160 -18.72 4.04 29.51
N ARG A 161 -18.99 3.73 30.79
CA ARG A 161 -19.90 4.45 31.67
C ARG A 161 -19.13 4.92 32.89
N CYS A 162 -19.23 6.20 33.22
CA CYS A 162 -18.56 6.74 34.40
C CYS A 162 -19.29 6.28 35.68
N PRO A 163 -18.61 5.67 36.66
CA PRO A 163 -19.24 5.24 37.91
C PRO A 163 -19.65 6.42 38.79
N GLU A 164 -18.95 7.54 38.70
CA GLU A 164 -19.22 8.73 39.54
C GLU A 164 -20.40 9.55 39.02
N CYS A 165 -20.45 9.85 37.71
CA CYS A 165 -21.45 10.76 37.15
C CYS A 165 -22.50 10.07 36.26
N GLY A 166 -22.39 8.75 36.08
CA GLY A 166 -23.32 7.93 35.30
C GLY A 166 -23.33 8.20 33.79
N THR A 167 -22.47 9.10 33.29
CA THR A 167 -22.46 9.48 31.88
C THR A 167 -21.83 8.38 31.04
N GLU A 168 -22.53 7.99 29.98
CA GLU A 168 -22.03 7.05 28.98
C GLU A 168 -21.36 7.79 27.84
N TYR A 169 -20.24 7.23 27.38
CA TYR A 169 -19.47 7.74 26.25
C TYR A 169 -19.29 6.63 25.24
N THR A 170 -19.20 6.98 23.96
CA THR A 170 -18.52 6.11 23.01
C THR A 170 -17.01 6.20 23.26
N LEU A 171 -16.28 5.13 22.96
CA LEU A 171 -14.84 5.09 23.14
C LEU A 171 -14.16 6.25 22.38
N ASP A 172 -14.60 6.49 21.16
CA ASP A 172 -14.09 7.57 20.30
C ASP A 172 -14.37 8.97 20.88
N ALA A 173 -15.58 9.21 21.40
CA ALA A 173 -15.93 10.50 22.01
C ALA A 173 -15.12 10.76 23.28
N LEU A 174 -14.89 9.72 24.09
CA LEU A 174 -14.08 9.83 25.31
C LEU A 174 -12.61 10.11 24.99
N LEU A 175 -12.06 9.45 23.97
CA LEU A 175 -10.70 9.67 23.48
C LEU A 175 -10.54 11.09 22.92
N ALA A 176 -11.44 11.54 22.07
CA ALA A 176 -11.39 12.88 21.47
C ALA A 176 -11.35 13.98 22.55
N ALA A 177 -12.25 13.92 23.54
CA ALA A 177 -12.30 14.90 24.62
C ALA A 177 -11.03 14.94 25.48
N ASN A 178 -10.37 13.79 25.67
CA ASN A 178 -9.11 13.71 26.41
C ASN A 178 -7.91 14.23 25.60
N VAL A 179 -7.90 14.00 24.27
CA VAL A 179 -6.90 14.59 23.38
C VAL A 179 -7.02 16.11 23.36
N GLU A 180 -8.22 16.64 23.22
CA GLU A 180 -8.49 18.09 23.24
C GLU A 180 -8.03 18.73 24.55
N ARG A 181 -8.28 18.10 25.70
CA ARG A 181 -7.83 18.57 27.01
C ARG A 181 -6.30 18.56 27.16
N ALA A 182 -5.61 17.60 26.54
CA ALA A 182 -4.16 17.45 26.64
C ALA A 182 -3.35 18.41 25.72
N LEU A 183 -3.96 18.94 24.67
CA LEU A 183 -3.31 19.90 23.75
C LEU A 183 -2.85 21.20 24.44
N PRO A 184 -3.69 21.93 25.20
CA PRO A 184 -3.29 23.19 25.83
C PRO A 184 -2.21 23.04 26.91
N GLU A 185 -2.20 21.93 27.67
CA GLU A 185 -1.15 21.66 28.66
C GLU A 185 0.23 21.46 28.02
N ARG A 186 0.26 20.90 26.81
CA ARG A 186 1.50 20.64 26.07
C ARG A 186 2.11 21.89 25.46
N GLU A 187 1.29 22.82 24.98
CA GLU A 187 1.77 24.10 24.42
C GLU A 187 2.38 25.00 25.51
N LEU A 188 1.82 24.95 26.71
CA LEU A 188 2.40 25.64 27.89
C LEU A 188 3.72 25.02 28.34
N ALA A 189 3.84 23.69 28.33
CA ALA A 189 5.07 22.99 28.76
C ALA A 189 6.26 23.07 27.77
N VAL A 190 6.04 23.57 26.54
CA VAL A 190 7.10 23.78 25.54
C VAL A 190 7.58 25.24 25.51
N ALA A 191 6.86 26.15 26.18
CA ALA A 191 7.18 27.57 26.24
C ALA A 191 8.12 27.96 27.40
N ASP A 192 8.41 27.03 28.32
CA ASP A 192 9.40 27.14 29.41
C ASP A 192 10.69 26.36 29.07
#